data_AF-A0A524AY62-F1
#
_entry.id   AF-A0A524AY62-F1
#
_cell.length_a   1.000
_cell.length_b   1.000
_cell.length_c   1.000
_cell.angle_alpha   90.00
_cell.angle_beta   90.00
_cell.angle_gamma   90.00
#
_symmetry.space_group_name_H-M   'P 1'
#
loop_
_entity.id
_entity.type
_entity.pdbx_description
1 polymer ?
#
loop_
_entity_poly.entity_id
_entity_poly.type
_entity_poly.pdbx_seq_one_letter_code
_entity_poly.pdbx_strand_id
1 'polypeptide(L)'
;MENKSPFIAAALAITLVIGFLFYNDQVSQLEKEISDITTEYNSKINATQSVASTKGNEKTSALEDLNNQLIDARSALQAAQQKLTLATSKSSVLGDEMSQMNDARGEVKTLKSSLQDKQKELVVSGEKLDHLKNIFKNQNKAVVSKNMARIDELKETTTGIAVTGLIVPAIGVATLVSYTTEEISNYCANIKNTMDLEKKVFNKVVSLDDQMQDNYHQQCEVSLKDKIKKGLKKLQTAKQ
;
A
#
# COMPACT_ATOMS: atom_id res chain seq x y z
N MET A 1 113.21 -54.04 -98.08
CA MET A 1 113.74 -53.77 -96.73
C MET A 1 113.95 -52.29 -96.63
N GLU A 2 113.10 -51.57 -95.87
CA GLU A 2 113.49 -50.31 -95.22
C GLU A 2 112.50 -49.98 -94.10
N ASN A 3 113.07 -49.81 -92.92
CA ASN A 3 112.43 -49.81 -91.61
C ASN A 3 111.82 -48.42 -91.33
N LYS A 4 110.51 -48.23 -91.57
CA LYS A 4 109.80 -47.04 -91.10
C LYS A 4 109.25 -47.25 -89.68
N SER A 5 110.22 -47.22 -88.76
CA SER A 5 110.18 -46.68 -87.40
C SER A 5 109.02 -47.09 -86.46
N PRO A 6 109.28 -47.92 -85.43
CA PRO A 6 108.33 -48.17 -84.32
C PRO A 6 107.95 -46.88 -83.56
N PHE A 7 108.65 -45.77 -83.82
CA PHE A 7 108.39 -44.46 -83.23
C PHE A 7 107.08 -43.82 -83.72
N ILE A 8 106.64 -44.08 -84.96
CA ILE A 8 105.39 -43.49 -85.50
C ILE A 8 104.15 -44.17 -84.89
N ALA A 9 104.19 -45.50 -84.74
CA ALA A 9 103.12 -46.25 -84.09
C ALA A 9 103.01 -45.94 -82.59
N ALA A 10 104.15 -45.81 -81.90
CA ALA A 10 104.19 -45.39 -80.50
C ALA A 10 103.67 -43.96 -80.31
N ALA A 11 104.03 -43.02 -81.19
CA ALA A 11 103.51 -41.66 -81.15
C ALA A 11 101.99 -41.60 -81.31
N LEU A 12 101.43 -42.35 -82.27
CA LEU A 12 99.99 -42.38 -82.54
C LEU A 12 99.18 -42.99 -81.38
N ALA A 13 99.72 -44.02 -80.73
CA ALA A 13 99.13 -44.61 -79.52
C ALA A 13 99.13 -43.63 -78.34
N ILE A 14 100.22 -42.89 -78.13
CA ILE A 14 100.32 -41.88 -77.06
C ILE A 14 99.32 -40.74 -77.31
N THR A 15 99.17 -40.27 -78.55
CA THR A 15 98.18 -39.22 -78.88
C THR A 15 96.74 -39.68 -78.66
N LEU A 16 96.43 -40.95 -78.98
CA LEU A 16 95.10 -41.53 -78.73
C LEU A 16 94.81 -41.67 -77.22
N VAL A 17 95.79 -42.08 -76.42
CA VAL A 17 95.64 -42.18 -74.96
C VAL A 17 95.50 -40.80 -74.32
N ILE A 18 96.28 -39.80 -74.76
CA ILE A 18 96.15 -38.41 -74.27
C ILE A 18 94.80 -37.82 -74.68
N GLY A 19 94.36 -38.05 -75.92
CA GLY A 19 93.05 -37.60 -76.40
C GLY A 19 91.89 -38.24 -75.62
N PHE A 20 92.00 -39.53 -75.29
CA PHE A 20 91.01 -40.24 -74.48
C PHE A 20 90.96 -39.72 -73.03
N LEU A 21 92.13 -39.51 -72.40
CA LEU A 21 92.20 -38.97 -71.04
C LEU A 21 91.65 -37.53 -70.95
N PHE A 22 91.92 -36.69 -71.94
CA PHE A 22 91.42 -35.31 -71.99
C PHE A 22 89.90 -35.25 -72.20
N TYR A 23 89.35 -36.15 -73.03
CA TYR A 23 87.90 -36.23 -73.26
C TYR A 23 87.17 -36.73 -72.00
N ASN A 24 87.75 -37.67 -71.26
CA ASN A 24 87.17 -38.21 -70.04
C ASN A 24 87.12 -37.18 -68.90
N ASP A 25 88.14 -36.31 -68.80
CA ASP A 25 88.16 -35.20 -67.83
C ASP A 25 87.07 -34.15 -68.13
N GLN A 26 86.84 -33.83 -69.40
CA GLN A 26 85.77 -32.92 -69.82
C GLN A 26 84.38 -33.51 -69.56
N VAL A 27 84.18 -34.79 -69.83
CA VAL A 27 82.91 -35.48 -69.55
C VAL A 27 82.64 -35.50 -68.04
N SER A 28 83.65 -35.77 -67.22
CA SER A 28 83.50 -35.77 -65.76
C SER A 28 83.22 -34.37 -65.18
N GLN A 29 83.86 -33.32 -65.71
CA GLN A 29 83.53 -31.93 -65.35
C GLN A 29 82.10 -31.57 -65.74
N LEU A 30 81.66 -31.95 -66.94
CA LEU A 30 80.32 -31.65 -67.42
C LEU A 30 79.25 -32.39 -66.60
N GLU A 31 79.50 -33.64 -66.21
CA GLU A 31 78.60 -34.41 -65.35
C GLU A 31 78.49 -33.80 -63.94
N LYS A 32 79.60 -33.27 -63.42
CA LYS A 32 79.63 -32.55 -62.15
C LYS A 32 78.88 -31.22 -62.24
N GLU A 33 79.09 -30.43 -63.29
CA GLU A 33 78.34 -29.19 -63.52
C GLU A 33 76.84 -29.44 -63.68
N ILE A 34 76.45 -30.48 -64.42
CA ILE A 34 75.05 -30.89 -64.56
C ILE A 34 74.47 -31.30 -63.20
N SER A 35 75.23 -32.04 -62.38
CA SER A 35 74.82 -32.43 -61.03
C SER A 35 74.65 -31.22 -60.11
N ASP A 36 75.58 -30.27 -60.14
CA ASP A 36 75.54 -29.06 -59.33
C ASP A 36 74.37 -28.15 -59.75
N ILE A 37 74.16 -27.96 -61.06
CA ILE A 37 73.02 -27.22 -61.63
C ILE A 37 71.69 -27.90 -61.24
N THR A 38 71.61 -29.23 -61.33
CA THR A 38 70.41 -30.00 -60.97
C THR A 38 70.10 -29.86 -59.47
N THR A 39 71.13 -29.88 -58.63
CA THR A 39 70.99 -29.74 -57.17
C THR A 39 70.55 -28.33 -56.79
N GLU A 40 71.14 -27.31 -57.40
CA GLU A 40 70.75 -25.90 -57.19
C GLU A 40 69.32 -25.64 -57.67
N TYR A 41 68.95 -26.17 -58.84
CA TYR A 41 67.61 -26.03 -59.41
C TYR A 41 66.54 -26.64 -58.49
N ASN A 42 66.75 -27.88 -58.03
CA ASN A 42 65.82 -28.56 -57.13
C ASN A 42 65.70 -27.85 -55.77
N SER A 43 66.82 -27.29 -55.26
CA SER A 43 66.82 -26.48 -54.03
C SER A 43 65.96 -25.22 -54.18
N LYS A 44 66.09 -24.49 -55.29
CA LYS A 44 65.29 -23.28 -55.57
C LYS A 44 63.81 -23.57 -55.77
N ILE A 45 63.44 -24.68 -56.41
CA ILE A 45 62.03 -25.09 -56.57
C ILE A 45 61.40 -25.40 -55.20
N ASN A 46 62.08 -26.19 -54.38
CA ASN A 46 61.56 -26.57 -53.06
C ASN A 46 61.38 -25.36 -52.13
N ALA A 47 62.32 -24.42 -52.14
CA ALA A 47 62.22 -23.18 -51.37
C ALA A 47 61.04 -22.32 -51.83
N THR A 48 60.82 -22.18 -53.14
CA THR A 48 59.73 -21.36 -53.69
C THR A 48 58.36 -21.97 -53.41
N GLN A 49 58.23 -23.29 -53.52
CA GLN A 49 56.99 -24.01 -53.25
C GLN A 49 56.62 -23.99 -51.75
N SER A 50 57.60 -24.13 -50.86
CA SER A 50 57.40 -24.02 -49.41
C SER A 50 56.86 -22.65 -49.00
N VAL A 51 57.44 -21.56 -49.51
CA VAL A 51 57.01 -20.19 -49.21
C VAL A 51 55.60 -19.90 -49.74
N ALA A 52 55.26 -20.41 -50.93
CA ALA A 52 53.92 -20.27 -51.50
C ALA A 52 52.85 -21.01 -50.67
N SER A 53 53.14 -22.24 -50.24
CA SER A 53 52.25 -23.03 -49.37
C SER A 53 52.05 -22.39 -47.99
N THR A 54 53.10 -21.86 -47.37
CA THR A 54 53.00 -21.19 -46.06
C THR A 54 52.16 -19.91 -46.14
N LYS A 55 52.39 -19.05 -47.14
CA LYS A 55 51.56 -17.83 -47.33
C LYS A 55 50.10 -18.12 -47.67
N GLY A 56 49.82 -19.22 -48.37
CA GLY A 56 48.46 -19.67 -48.67
C GLY A 56 47.69 -20.06 -47.40
N ASN A 57 48.33 -20.86 -46.54
CA ASN A 57 47.76 -21.33 -45.28
C ASN A 57 47.56 -20.21 -44.24
N GLU A 58 48.50 -19.27 -44.12
CA GLU A 58 48.34 -18.10 -43.23
C GLU A 58 47.17 -17.21 -43.62
N LYS A 59 46.98 -16.97 -44.93
CA LYS A 59 45.86 -16.17 -45.43
C LYS A 59 44.51 -16.86 -45.23
N THR A 60 44.44 -18.18 -45.38
CA THR A 60 43.20 -18.94 -45.12
C THR A 60 42.87 -18.92 -43.63
N SER A 61 43.87 -19.13 -42.76
CA SER A 61 43.70 -19.03 -41.31
C SER A 61 43.24 -17.63 -40.86
N ALA A 62 43.79 -16.56 -41.42
CA ALA A 62 43.37 -15.20 -41.10
C ALA A 62 41.93 -14.89 -41.58
N LEU A 63 41.52 -15.43 -42.73
CA LEU A 63 40.16 -15.26 -43.26
C LEU A 63 39.12 -16.01 -42.41
N GLU A 64 39.47 -17.22 -41.96
CA GLU A 64 38.62 -18.04 -41.11
C GLU A 64 38.44 -17.41 -39.73
N ASP A 65 39.51 -16.85 -39.16
CA ASP A 65 39.43 -16.09 -37.91
C ASP A 65 38.57 -14.82 -38.06
N LEU A 66 38.72 -14.08 -39.16
CA LEU A 66 37.87 -12.93 -39.45
C LEU A 66 36.39 -13.31 -39.59
N ASN A 67 36.11 -14.45 -40.22
CA ASN A 67 34.76 -14.96 -40.38
C ASN A 67 34.14 -15.37 -39.04
N ASN A 68 34.92 -16.01 -38.17
CA ASN A 68 34.48 -16.35 -36.82
C ASN A 68 34.20 -15.09 -35.98
N GLN A 69 35.09 -14.08 -36.04
CA GLN A 69 34.87 -12.79 -35.38
C GLN A 69 33.62 -12.07 -35.92
N LEU A 70 33.33 -12.15 -37.22
CA LEU A 70 32.12 -11.59 -37.82
C LEU A 70 30.85 -12.30 -37.33
N ILE A 71 30.89 -13.62 -37.21
CA ILE A 71 29.78 -14.42 -36.67
C ILE A 71 29.52 -14.02 -35.21
N ASP A 72 30.57 -13.96 -34.38
CA ASP A 72 30.45 -13.57 -32.97
C ASP A 72 29.93 -12.14 -32.81
N ALA A 73 30.43 -11.20 -33.62
CA ALA A 73 29.94 -9.82 -33.62
C ALA A 73 28.46 -9.72 -34.00
N ARG A 74 28.00 -10.52 -34.97
CA ARG A 74 26.58 -10.58 -35.36
C ARG A 74 25.71 -11.18 -34.26
N SER A 75 26.16 -12.27 -33.64
CA SER A 75 25.46 -12.89 -32.50
C SER A 75 25.36 -11.93 -31.31
N ALA A 76 26.44 -11.22 -31.00
CA ALA A 76 26.44 -10.21 -29.95
C ALA A 76 25.49 -9.03 -30.27
N LEU A 77 25.47 -8.57 -31.52
CA LEU A 77 24.55 -7.52 -31.97
C LEU A 77 23.08 -7.94 -31.86
N GLN A 78 22.75 -9.17 -32.25
CA GLN A 78 21.40 -9.72 -32.13
C GLN A 78 20.95 -9.81 -30.67
N ALA A 79 21.84 -10.27 -29.78
CA ALA A 79 21.57 -10.31 -28.34
C ALA A 79 21.37 -8.90 -27.75
N ALA A 80 22.16 -7.91 -28.20
CA ALA A 80 22.00 -6.52 -27.79
C ALA A 80 20.66 -5.93 -28.25
N GLN A 81 20.23 -6.21 -29.48
CA GLN A 81 18.93 -5.78 -30.01
C GLN A 81 17.77 -6.38 -29.21
N GLN A 82 17.83 -7.67 -28.86
CA GLN A 82 16.80 -8.31 -28.02
C GLN A 82 16.72 -7.66 -26.63
N LYS A 83 17.88 -7.39 -26.01
CA LYS A 83 17.92 -6.67 -24.72
C LYS A 83 17.33 -5.26 -24.83
N LEU A 84 17.59 -4.55 -25.92
CA LEU A 84 17.04 -3.22 -26.15
C LEU A 84 15.51 -3.27 -26.30
N THR A 85 14.98 -4.18 -27.10
CA THR A 85 13.53 -4.36 -27.27
C THR A 85 12.85 -4.68 -25.94
N LEU A 86 13.46 -5.56 -25.13
CA LEU A 86 12.95 -5.90 -23.80
C LEU A 86 13.03 -4.71 -22.83
N ALA A 87 14.09 -3.90 -22.90
CA ALA A 87 14.21 -2.70 -22.08
C ALA A 87 13.15 -1.65 -22.46
N THR A 88 12.92 -1.45 -23.76
CA THR A 88 11.88 -0.55 -24.28
C THR A 88 10.49 -1.00 -23.84
N SER A 89 10.17 -2.29 -23.93
CA SER A 89 8.86 -2.79 -23.49
C SER A 89 8.66 -2.64 -21.98
N LYS A 90 9.68 -2.93 -21.17
CA LYS A 90 9.65 -2.69 -19.71
C LYS A 90 9.46 -1.21 -19.36
N SER A 91 10.10 -0.31 -20.12
CA SER A 91 9.92 1.13 -19.93
C SER A 91 8.50 1.60 -20.24
N SER A 92 7.84 1.00 -21.24
CA SER A 92 6.43 1.28 -21.55
C SER A 92 5.53 0.84 -20.40
N VAL A 93 5.68 -0.40 -19.92
CA VAL A 93 4.89 -0.92 -18.79
C VAL A 93 5.08 -0.06 -17.54
N LEU A 94 6.32 0.36 -17.25
CA LEU A 94 6.59 1.25 -16.13
C LEU A 94 5.89 2.61 -16.28
N GLY A 95 5.81 3.16 -17.50
CA GLY A 95 5.07 4.39 -17.77
C GLY A 95 3.56 4.25 -17.53
N ASP A 96 2.99 3.11 -17.93
CA ASP A 96 1.57 2.80 -17.70
C ASP A 96 1.27 2.62 -16.21
N GLU A 97 2.12 1.89 -15.48
CA GLU A 97 2.01 1.73 -14.02
C GLU A 97 2.12 3.08 -13.30
N MET A 98 3.03 3.96 -13.73
CA MET A 98 3.21 5.28 -13.13
C MET A 98 1.99 6.19 -13.37
N SER A 99 1.33 6.04 -14.53
CA SER A 99 0.07 6.73 -14.83
C SER A 99 -1.06 6.23 -13.94
N GLN A 100 -1.23 4.91 -13.80
CA GLN A 100 -2.21 4.32 -12.90
C GLN A 100 -1.99 4.70 -11.44
N MET A 101 -0.73 4.73 -10.98
CA MET A 101 -0.38 5.20 -9.63
C MET A 101 -0.74 6.67 -9.42
N ASN A 102 -0.58 7.52 -10.43
CA ASN A 102 -0.96 8.92 -10.35
C ASN A 102 -2.47 9.11 -10.25
N ASP A 103 -3.24 8.35 -11.03
CA ASP A 103 -4.71 8.36 -10.97
C ASP A 103 -5.22 7.87 -9.60
N ALA A 104 -4.70 6.74 -9.13
CA ALA A 104 -5.01 6.21 -7.79
C ALA A 104 -4.67 7.21 -6.67
N ARG A 105 -3.56 7.94 -6.80
CA ARG A 105 -3.19 9.00 -5.85
C ARG A 105 -4.19 10.16 -5.87
N GLY A 106 -4.71 10.49 -7.04
CA GLY A 106 -5.80 11.46 -7.22
C GLY A 106 -7.07 11.03 -6.49
N GLU A 107 -7.49 9.78 -6.68
CA GLU A 107 -8.66 9.22 -6.00
C GLU A 107 -8.51 9.21 -4.47
N VAL A 108 -7.34 8.78 -3.96
CA VAL A 108 -7.05 8.80 -2.52
C VAL A 108 -7.11 10.22 -1.94
N LYS A 109 -6.65 11.23 -2.68
CA LYS A 109 -6.72 12.63 -2.25
C LYS A 109 -8.18 13.11 -2.18
N THR A 110 -9.00 12.76 -3.16
CA THR A 110 -10.44 13.07 -3.17
C THR A 110 -11.14 12.41 -2.00
N LEU A 111 -10.89 11.11 -1.76
CA LEU A 111 -11.47 10.38 -0.65
C LEU A 111 -11.10 10.99 0.70
N LYS A 112 -9.83 11.40 0.88
CA LYS A 112 -9.37 12.08 2.10
C LYS A 112 -10.16 13.38 2.34
N SER A 113 -10.36 14.19 1.31
CA SER A 113 -11.15 15.42 1.41
C SER A 113 -12.60 15.13 1.82
N SER A 114 -13.25 14.16 1.17
CA SER A 114 -14.62 13.76 1.52
C SER A 114 -14.73 13.25 2.95
N LEU A 115 -13.73 12.51 3.45
CA LEU A 115 -13.70 12.02 4.82
C LEU A 115 -13.59 13.17 5.84
N GLN A 116 -12.77 14.18 5.54
CA GLN A 116 -12.64 15.37 6.37
C GLN A 116 -13.94 16.18 6.42
N ASP A 117 -14.64 16.30 5.30
CA ASP A 117 -15.92 17.00 5.25
C ASP A 117 -17.01 16.24 6.02
N LYS A 118 -17.07 14.91 5.88
CA LYS A 118 -17.96 14.08 6.69
C LYS A 118 -17.63 14.12 8.18
N GLN A 119 -16.35 14.19 8.54
CA GLN A 119 -15.94 14.37 9.93
C GLN A 119 -16.44 15.71 10.50
N LYS A 120 -16.32 16.81 9.75
CA LYS A 120 -16.86 18.12 10.16
C LYS A 120 -18.38 18.08 10.31
N GLU A 121 -19.09 17.45 9.36
CA GLU A 121 -20.54 17.29 9.42
C GLU A 121 -20.98 16.51 10.68
N LEU A 122 -20.26 15.44 11.03
CA LEU A 122 -20.50 14.67 12.25
C LEU A 122 -20.24 15.49 13.52
N VAL A 123 -19.15 16.25 13.58
CA VAL A 123 -18.86 17.14 14.72
C VAL A 123 -19.97 18.17 14.91
N VAL A 124 -20.37 18.86 13.84
CA VAL A 124 -21.46 19.84 13.87
C VAL A 124 -22.78 19.20 14.29
N SER A 125 -23.07 17.97 13.83
CA SER A 125 -24.27 17.23 14.22
C SER A 125 -24.24 16.85 15.70
N GLY A 126 -23.08 16.42 16.22
CA GLY A 126 -22.86 16.16 17.64
C GLY A 126 -23.09 17.40 18.50
N GLU A 127 -22.52 18.54 18.12
CA GLU A 127 -22.71 19.83 18.82
C GLU A 127 -24.18 20.26 18.84
N LYS A 128 -24.89 20.12 17.72
CA LYS A 128 -26.34 20.41 17.64
C LYS A 128 -27.17 19.50 18.54
N LEU A 129 -26.82 18.22 18.60
CA LEU A 129 -27.51 17.25 19.46
C LEU A 129 -27.27 17.57 20.94
N ASP A 130 -26.04 17.92 21.33
CA ASP A 130 -25.73 18.36 22.69
C ASP A 130 -26.43 19.67 23.06
N HIS A 131 -26.51 20.62 22.13
CA HIS A 131 -27.27 21.85 22.33
C HIS A 131 -28.76 21.56 22.55
N LEU A 132 -29.38 20.72 21.71
CA LEU A 132 -30.79 20.34 21.85
C LEU A 132 -31.04 19.58 23.16
N LYS A 133 -30.12 18.69 23.56
CA LYS A 133 -30.17 17.98 24.83
C LYS A 133 -30.12 18.94 26.02
N ASN A 134 -29.27 19.97 25.96
CA ASN A 134 -29.20 20.99 27.00
C ASN A 134 -30.48 21.84 27.07
N ILE A 135 -31.05 22.25 25.93
CA ILE A 135 -32.34 22.94 25.89
C ILE A 135 -33.42 22.08 26.54
N PHE A 136 -33.54 20.81 26.11
CA PHE A 136 -34.54 19.90 26.62
C PHE A 136 -34.38 19.65 28.13
N LYS A 137 -33.15 19.40 28.59
CA LYS A 137 -32.84 19.24 30.02
C LYS A 137 -33.23 20.48 30.83
N ASN A 138 -32.89 21.67 30.36
CA ASN A 138 -33.18 22.92 31.07
C ASN A 138 -34.68 23.21 31.11
N GLN A 139 -35.39 22.99 29.99
CA GLN A 139 -36.85 23.16 29.93
C GLN A 139 -37.55 22.18 30.89
N ASN A 140 -37.19 20.90 30.85
CA ASN A 140 -37.78 19.90 31.74
C ASN A 140 -37.47 20.19 33.21
N LYS A 141 -36.23 20.60 33.53
CA LYS A 141 -35.86 20.99 34.90
C LYS A 141 -36.73 22.14 35.40
N ALA A 142 -36.97 23.16 34.57
CA ALA A 142 -37.84 24.28 34.91
C ALA A 142 -39.30 23.85 35.14
N VAL A 143 -39.84 22.98 34.27
CA VAL A 143 -41.20 22.44 34.41
C VAL A 143 -41.34 21.62 35.69
N VAL A 144 -40.41 20.71 35.95
CA VAL A 144 -40.43 19.87 37.16
C VAL A 144 -40.30 20.73 38.41
N SER A 145 -39.34 21.67 38.44
CA SER A 145 -39.15 22.57 39.59
C SER A 145 -40.41 23.39 39.89
N LYS A 146 -41.08 23.88 38.85
CA LYS A 146 -42.35 24.62 38.99
C LYS A 146 -43.46 23.73 39.55
N ASN A 147 -43.60 22.50 39.04
CA ASN A 147 -44.61 21.56 39.52
C ASN A 147 -44.36 21.15 40.98
N MET A 148 -43.09 20.93 41.35
CA MET A 148 -42.71 20.61 42.74
C MET A 148 -43.03 21.77 43.69
N ALA A 149 -42.68 23.00 43.33
CA ALA A 149 -43.01 24.18 44.12
C ALA A 149 -44.54 24.35 44.31
N ARG A 150 -45.34 24.02 43.29
CA ARG A 150 -46.81 24.03 43.40
C ARG A 150 -47.33 22.94 44.34
N ILE A 151 -46.73 21.75 44.34
CA ILE A 151 -47.07 20.68 45.29
C ILE A 151 -46.76 21.13 46.72
N ASP A 152 -45.60 21.77 46.94
CA ASP A 152 -45.21 22.31 48.25
C ASP A 152 -46.22 23.35 48.75
N GLU A 153 -46.55 24.34 47.92
CA GLU A 153 -47.53 25.40 48.24
C GLU A 153 -48.91 24.84 48.60
N LEU A 154 -49.40 23.88 47.80
CA LEU A 154 -50.69 23.23 48.02
C LEU A 154 -50.73 22.44 49.34
N LYS A 155 -49.63 21.77 49.68
CA LYS A 155 -49.49 20.98 50.91
C LYS A 155 -49.37 21.86 52.15
N GLU A 156 -48.61 22.96 52.08
CA GLU A 156 -48.53 23.96 53.15
C GLU A 156 -49.89 24.62 53.39
N THR A 157 -50.59 25.01 52.33
CA THR A 157 -51.94 25.61 52.43
C THR A 157 -52.93 24.65 53.11
N THR A 158 -52.94 23.38 52.70
CA THR A 158 -53.84 22.37 53.28
C THR A 158 -53.51 22.05 54.74
N THR A 159 -52.22 21.91 55.08
CA THR A 159 -51.80 21.64 56.46
C THR A 159 -51.98 22.86 57.37
N GLY A 160 -51.75 24.07 56.87
CA GLY A 160 -52.02 25.32 57.59
C GLY A 160 -53.50 25.48 57.93
N ILE A 161 -54.41 25.19 57.01
CA ILE A 161 -55.86 25.20 57.26
C ILE A 161 -56.27 24.16 58.31
N ALA A 162 -55.65 22.98 58.29
CA ALA A 162 -55.93 21.92 59.26
C ALA A 162 -55.40 22.22 60.68
N VAL A 163 -54.31 22.98 60.80
CA VAL A 163 -53.62 23.25 62.08
C VAL A 163 -54.05 24.56 62.74
N THR A 164 -54.37 25.59 61.95
CA THR A 164 -54.70 26.94 62.48
C THR A 164 -56.14 27.13 62.95
N GLY A 165 -57.01 26.12 62.78
CA GLY A 165 -58.34 26.14 63.38
C GLY A 165 -59.26 27.26 62.87
N LEU A 166 -59.02 27.78 61.66
CA LEU A 166 -59.96 28.65 60.98
C LEU A 166 -61.30 27.91 60.85
N ILE A 167 -62.37 28.52 61.36
CA ILE A 167 -63.74 27.99 61.38
C ILE A 167 -64.27 27.94 59.94
N VAL A 168 -63.80 26.95 59.18
CA VAL A 168 -64.34 26.60 57.87
C VAL A 168 -65.31 25.44 58.10
N PRO A 169 -66.54 25.47 57.55
CA PRO A 169 -67.47 24.35 57.66
C PRO A 169 -66.78 23.05 57.27
N ALA A 170 -66.97 21.97 58.04
CA ALA A 170 -66.30 20.68 57.81
C ALA A 170 -66.49 20.15 56.37
N ILE A 171 -67.59 20.54 55.72
CA ILE A 171 -67.90 20.25 54.31
C ILE A 171 -66.91 20.95 53.36
N GLY A 172 -66.56 22.21 53.63
CA GLY A 172 -65.60 22.99 52.83
C GLY A 172 -64.15 22.53 52.99
N VAL A 173 -63.76 22.00 54.15
CA VAL A 173 -62.42 21.43 54.36
C VAL A 173 -62.27 20.12 53.58
N ALA A 174 -63.29 19.26 53.58
CA ALA A 174 -63.23 17.98 52.86
C ALA A 174 -63.16 18.18 51.33
N THR A 175 -63.92 19.11 50.76
CA THR A 175 -63.86 19.44 49.33
C THR A 175 -62.52 20.08 48.96
N LEU A 176 -61.98 20.97 49.79
CA LEU A 176 -60.67 21.57 49.58
C LEU A 176 -59.54 20.53 49.60
N VAL A 177 -59.55 19.62 50.58
CA VAL A 177 -58.58 18.51 50.67
C VAL A 177 -58.68 17.59 49.44
N SER A 178 -59.90 17.31 48.96
CA SER A 178 -60.10 16.51 47.75
C SER A 178 -59.54 17.19 46.51
N TYR A 179 -59.85 18.48 46.32
CA TYR A 179 -59.36 19.29 45.21
C TYR A 179 -57.82 19.36 45.21
N THR A 180 -57.22 19.66 46.36
CA THR A 180 -55.76 19.71 46.49
C THR A 180 -55.10 18.36 46.25
N THR A 181 -55.73 17.25 46.69
CA THR A 181 -55.21 15.90 46.42
C THR A 181 -55.22 15.59 44.92
N GLU A 182 -56.24 16.03 44.19
CA GLU A 182 -56.35 15.86 42.74
C GLU A 182 -55.31 16.70 41.99
N GLU A 183 -55.12 17.97 42.36
CA GLU A 183 -54.09 18.82 41.76
C GLU A 183 -52.68 18.30 42.01
N ILE A 184 -52.36 17.86 43.25
CA ILE A 184 -51.08 17.25 43.57
C ILE A 184 -50.88 15.98 42.73
N SER A 185 -51.91 15.14 42.57
CA SER A 185 -51.85 13.96 41.71
C SER A 185 -51.56 14.32 40.25
N ASN A 186 -52.15 15.40 39.74
CA ASN A 186 -51.91 15.89 38.38
C ASN A 186 -50.47 16.40 38.20
N TYR A 187 -49.94 17.16 39.16
CA TYR A 187 -48.55 17.60 39.13
C TYR A 187 -47.56 16.44 39.23
N CYS A 188 -47.82 15.46 40.10
CA CYS A 188 -47.04 14.23 40.21
C CYS A 188 -47.06 13.40 38.92
N ALA A 189 -48.21 13.29 38.26
CA ALA A 189 -48.32 12.61 36.97
C ALA A 189 -47.55 13.35 35.86
N ASN A 190 -47.57 14.67 35.86
CA ASN A 190 -46.80 15.48 34.90
C ASN A 190 -45.28 15.27 35.08
N ILE A 191 -44.78 15.32 36.32
CA ILE A 191 -43.37 15.04 36.63
C ILE A 191 -43.00 13.61 36.19
N LYS A 192 -43.86 12.61 36.46
CA LYS A 192 -43.65 11.23 36.02
C LYS A 192 -43.52 11.11 34.50
N ASN A 193 -44.44 11.74 33.76
CA ASN A 193 -44.42 11.74 32.30
C ASN A 193 -43.13 12.37 31.76
N THR A 194 -42.65 13.45 32.37
CA THR A 194 -41.36 14.08 32.02
C THR A 194 -40.19 13.12 32.26
N MET A 195 -40.14 12.45 33.41
CA MET A 195 -39.10 11.47 33.74
C MET A 195 -39.12 10.26 32.79
N ASP A 196 -40.29 9.76 32.44
CA ASP A 196 -40.45 8.62 31.52
C ASP A 196 -40.03 9.00 30.09
N LEU A 197 -40.36 10.22 29.65
CA LEU A 197 -39.90 10.75 28.37
C LEU A 197 -38.37 10.88 28.35
N GLU A 198 -37.75 11.35 29.43
CA GLU A 198 -36.30 11.42 29.55
C GLU A 198 -35.62 10.05 29.54
N LYS A 199 -36.19 9.07 30.24
CA LYS A 199 -35.70 7.69 30.16
C LYS A 199 -35.83 7.14 28.74
N LYS A 200 -36.90 7.45 28.02
CA LYS A 200 -37.07 7.01 26.62
C LYS A 200 -36.06 7.67 25.68
N VAL A 201 -35.77 8.96 25.86
CA VAL A 201 -34.93 9.75 24.94
C VAL A 201 -33.43 9.66 25.28
N PHE A 202 -33.08 9.64 26.57
CA PHE A 202 -31.68 9.67 27.04
C PHE A 202 -31.26 8.43 27.82
N ASN A 203 -32.14 7.43 27.96
CA ASN A 203 -31.92 6.23 28.78
C ASN A 203 -31.66 6.52 30.27
N LYS A 204 -31.95 7.73 30.74
CA LYS A 204 -31.84 8.16 32.14
C LYS A 204 -32.63 9.44 32.37
N VAL A 205 -33.00 9.69 33.64
CA VAL A 205 -33.53 10.98 34.07
C VAL A 205 -32.36 11.97 34.10
N VAL A 206 -32.56 13.14 33.49
CA VAL A 206 -31.53 14.19 33.36
C VAL A 206 -31.96 15.53 33.93
N SER A 207 -33.26 15.79 34.09
CA SER A 207 -33.76 17.08 34.60
C SER A 207 -33.76 17.20 36.13
N LEU A 208 -33.96 16.09 36.85
CA LEU A 208 -33.98 16.09 38.32
C LEU A 208 -32.58 15.77 38.88
N ASP A 209 -32.15 16.56 39.86
CA ASP A 209 -31.04 16.21 40.75
C ASP A 209 -31.50 15.27 41.88
N ASP A 210 -30.56 14.75 42.66
CA ASP A 210 -30.85 13.72 43.69
C ASP A 210 -31.85 14.23 44.73
N GLN A 211 -31.73 15.50 45.14
CA GLN A 211 -32.67 16.11 46.08
C GLN A 211 -34.08 16.24 45.48
N MET A 212 -34.20 16.64 44.21
CA MET A 212 -35.50 16.68 43.53
C MET A 212 -36.11 15.28 43.36
N GLN A 213 -35.30 14.26 43.10
CA GLN A 213 -35.78 12.87 43.01
C GLN A 213 -36.28 12.37 44.36
N ASP A 214 -35.55 12.63 45.44
CA ASP A 214 -35.97 12.28 46.80
C ASP A 214 -37.26 13.00 47.18
N ASN A 215 -37.36 14.30 46.85
CA ASN A 215 -38.56 15.08 47.15
C ASN A 215 -39.77 14.59 46.33
N TYR A 216 -39.58 14.28 45.05
CA TYR A 216 -40.62 13.62 44.23
C TYR A 216 -41.06 12.29 44.84
N HIS A 217 -40.10 11.43 45.22
CA HIS A 217 -40.41 10.14 45.85
C HIS A 217 -41.23 10.35 47.14
N GLN A 218 -40.82 11.25 48.02
CA GLN A 218 -41.50 11.50 49.30
C GLN A 218 -42.89 12.13 49.16
N GLN A 219 -43.11 12.94 48.12
CA GLN A 219 -44.35 13.68 47.93
C GLN A 219 -45.36 12.97 47.03
N CYS A 220 -44.88 12.30 45.99
CA CYS A 220 -45.70 11.70 44.94
C CYS A 220 -45.78 10.17 45.05
N GLU A 221 -44.70 9.49 45.46
CA GLU A 221 -44.68 8.01 45.55
C GLU A 221 -45.02 7.51 46.95
N VAL A 222 -44.49 8.15 48.00
CA VAL A 222 -44.86 7.90 49.40
C VAL A 222 -46.16 8.67 49.72
N SER A 223 -47.20 8.32 48.97
CA SER A 223 -48.63 8.61 49.14
C SER A 223 -48.95 9.66 50.22
N LEU A 224 -49.13 10.91 49.79
CA LEU A 224 -49.84 11.93 50.56
C LEU A 224 -51.22 11.40 51.02
N LYS A 225 -51.84 10.52 50.21
CA LYS A 225 -53.08 9.80 50.51
C LYS A 225 -52.98 8.97 51.79
N ASP A 226 -51.86 8.29 52.05
CA ASP A 226 -51.68 7.48 53.26
C ASP A 226 -51.42 8.34 54.50
N LYS A 227 -50.72 9.47 54.34
CA LYS A 227 -50.53 10.45 55.44
C LYS A 227 -51.82 11.19 55.78
N ILE A 228 -52.58 11.64 54.77
CA ILE A 228 -53.87 12.31 54.94
C ILE A 228 -54.94 11.34 55.47
N LYS A 229 -55.03 10.11 54.94
CA LYS A 229 -55.97 9.08 55.43
C LYS A 229 -55.67 8.66 56.87
N LYS A 230 -54.39 8.59 57.27
CA LYS A 230 -54.00 8.40 58.69
C LYS A 230 -54.37 9.61 59.54
N GLY A 231 -54.17 10.84 59.07
CA GLY A 231 -54.55 12.07 59.77
C GLY A 231 -56.06 12.22 59.99
N LEU A 232 -56.86 11.98 58.95
CA LEU A 232 -58.32 11.99 59.01
C LEU A 232 -58.89 10.92 59.95
N LYS A 233 -58.33 9.69 59.93
CA LYS A 233 -58.72 8.65 60.89
C LYS A 233 -58.44 9.05 62.34
N LYS A 234 -57.30 9.70 62.62
CA LYS A 234 -56.97 10.20 63.97
C LYS A 234 -57.93 11.29 64.46
N LEU A 235 -58.33 12.20 63.58
CA LEU A 235 -59.30 13.26 63.89
C LEU A 235 -60.72 12.74 64.13
N GLN A 236 -61.09 11.62 63.49
CA GLN A 236 -62.37 10.94 63.73
C GLN A 236 -62.37 10.17 65.06
N THR A 237 -61.25 9.56 65.46
CA THR A 237 -61.12 8.86 66.76
C THR A 237 -60.92 9.78 67.96
N ALA A 238 -60.49 11.03 67.77
CA ALA A 238 -60.32 12.02 68.85
C ALA A 238 -61.64 12.74 69.22
N LYS A 239 -62.74 12.44 68.54
CA LYS A 239 -64.10 12.97 68.78
C LYS A 239 -65.03 11.97 69.50
N GLN A 240 -64.51 10.84 69.98
CA GLN A 240 -65.21 9.91 70.87
C GLN A 240 -64.68 10.03 72.29
#